data_AF-A0A8K1C8L9-F1
#
_entry.id   AF-A0A8K1C8L9-F1
#
_cell.length_a   1.000
_cell.length_b   1.000
_cell.length_c   1.000
_cell.angle_alpha   90.00
_cell.angle_beta   90.00
_cell.angle_gamma   90.00
#
_symmetry.space_group_name_H-M   'P 1'
#
loop_
_entity.id
_entity.type
_entity.pdbx_description
1 polymer ?
#
loop_
_entity_poly.entity_id
_entity_poly.type
_entity_poly.pdbx_seq_one_letter_code
_entity_poly.pdbx_strand_id
1 'polypeptide(L)'
;MSATSEPVVRVGVGVILTSKQHPGCVLIGQRKGSHGAGKFALPGGHLEMYESWAQCAVREIKEETDLDLDEHELKFAYVTNDPMEDEGKHYITIFMQASVSEGQVPRNMEPNKCEGWEWIPWESLRTKENLFVPMLHITRSGFAPKFES
;
A
#
# COMPACT_ATOMS: atom_id res chain seq x y z
N MET A 1 27.00 20.68 13.34
CA MET A 1 27.13 19.25 13.02
C MET A 1 25.72 18.71 12.90
N SER A 2 25.30 18.29 11.70
CA SER A 2 23.98 17.68 11.52
C SER A 2 24.02 16.32 12.18
N ALA A 3 23.16 16.07 13.17
CA ALA A 3 23.01 14.73 13.74
C ALA A 3 22.56 13.81 12.61
N THR A 4 23.40 12.87 12.18
CA THR A 4 22.98 11.76 11.36
C THR A 4 22.08 10.90 12.24
N SER A 5 20.77 10.95 12.03
CA SER A 5 19.81 10.12 12.77
C SER A 5 20.21 8.65 12.62
N GLU A 6 20.29 7.92 13.72
CA GLU A 6 20.55 6.48 13.70
C GLU A 6 19.54 5.76 12.79
N PRO A 7 19.95 4.68 12.09
CA PRO A 7 19.02 3.88 11.31
C PRO A 7 17.98 3.25 12.25
N VAL A 8 16.72 3.59 12.02
CA VAL A 8 15.57 3.08 12.78
C VAL A 8 14.67 2.24 11.89
N VAL A 9 14.12 1.16 12.46
CA VAL A 9 13.03 0.40 11.86
C VAL A 9 11.79 1.29 11.83
N ARG A 10 11.11 1.35 10.67
CA ARG A 10 9.92 2.18 10.47
C ARG A 10 8.68 1.31 10.32
N VAL A 11 7.53 1.89 10.60
CA VAL A 11 6.23 1.25 10.41
C VAL A 11 5.52 1.90 9.23
N GLY A 12 5.07 1.09 8.29
CA GLY A 12 4.23 1.52 7.18
C GLY A 12 2.89 0.80 7.19
N VAL A 13 1.87 1.43 6.61
CA VAL A 13 0.56 0.83 6.37
C VAL A 13 0.30 0.82 4.86
N GLY A 14 0.04 -0.36 4.29
CA GLY A 14 -0.38 -0.52 2.90
C GLY A 14 -1.83 -0.98 2.83
N VAL A 15 -2.60 -0.45 1.88
CA VAL A 15 -4.03 -0.74 1.78
C VAL A 15 -4.34 -1.57 0.54
N ILE A 16 -4.77 -2.80 0.77
CA ILE A 16 -5.31 -3.70 -0.24
C ILE A 16 -6.74 -3.27 -0.54
N LEU A 17 -6.88 -2.36 -1.49
CA LEU A 17 -8.18 -1.85 -1.89
C LEU A 17 -8.78 -2.74 -2.98
N THR A 18 -10.02 -3.18 -2.80
CA THR A 18 -10.81 -3.95 -3.79
C THR A 18 -12.00 -3.12 -4.30
N SER A 19 -12.60 -3.54 -5.42
CA SER A 19 -13.80 -2.90 -5.99
C SER A 19 -14.70 -3.94 -6.67
N LYS A 20 -16.02 -3.81 -6.48
CA LYS A 20 -17.01 -4.62 -7.23
C LYS A 20 -16.98 -4.35 -8.74
N GLN A 21 -16.55 -3.16 -9.15
CA GLN A 21 -16.40 -2.80 -10.57
C GLN A 21 -15.17 -3.47 -11.21
N HIS A 22 -14.21 -3.95 -10.40
CA HIS A 22 -12.98 -4.59 -10.83
C HIS A 22 -12.75 -5.90 -10.05
N PRO A 23 -13.56 -6.94 -10.31
CA PRO A 23 -13.53 -8.19 -9.54
C PRO A 23 -12.15 -8.87 -9.64
N GLY A 24 -11.64 -9.33 -8.50
CA GLY A 24 -10.32 -9.98 -8.40
C GLY A 24 -9.12 -9.04 -8.54
N CYS A 25 -9.35 -7.73 -8.73
CA CYS A 25 -8.31 -6.73 -8.84
C CYS A 25 -8.10 -5.95 -7.54
N VAL A 26 -6.89 -5.46 -7.37
CA VAL A 26 -6.51 -4.53 -6.30
C VAL A 26 -5.95 -3.23 -6.89
N LEU A 27 -6.08 -2.12 -6.17
CA LEU A 27 -5.53 -0.84 -6.61
C LEU A 27 -4.00 -0.81 -6.43
N ILE A 28 -3.27 -0.55 -7.51
CA ILE A 28 -1.81 -0.53 -7.54
C ILE A 28 -1.33 0.75 -8.22
N GLY A 29 -0.28 1.35 -7.67
CA GLY A 29 0.42 2.49 -8.26
C GLY A 29 1.89 2.20 -8.53
N GLN A 30 2.47 2.91 -9.50
CA GLN A 30 3.91 2.86 -9.76
C GLN A 30 4.61 4.05 -9.08
N ARG A 31 5.59 3.75 -8.24
CA ARG A 31 6.30 4.76 -7.41
C ARG A 31 7.29 5.58 -8.23
N LYS A 32 7.37 6.88 -7.99
CA LYS A 32 8.37 7.83 -8.55
C LYS A 32 9.48 8.22 -7.57
N GLY A 33 9.24 8.11 -6.28
CA GLY A 33 10.19 8.57 -5.25
C GLY A 33 11.48 7.74 -5.21
N SER A 34 12.56 8.32 -4.64
CA SER A 34 13.89 7.68 -4.54
C SER A 34 13.89 6.32 -3.83
N HIS A 35 12.87 6.04 -3.00
CA HIS A 35 12.64 4.73 -2.41
C HIS A 35 11.73 3.87 -3.29
N GLY A 36 12.32 2.93 -4.02
CA GLY A 36 11.59 2.01 -4.88
C GLY A 36 11.02 2.64 -6.16
N ALA A 37 11.69 3.65 -6.73
CA ALA A 37 11.32 4.23 -8.03
C ALA A 37 11.11 3.14 -9.09
N GLY A 38 10.03 3.25 -9.86
CA GLY A 38 9.64 2.30 -10.90
C GLY A 38 9.01 1.00 -10.38
N LYS A 39 9.01 0.75 -9.06
CA LYS A 39 8.37 -0.42 -8.45
C LYS A 39 6.88 -0.17 -8.23
N PHE A 40 6.10 -1.24 -8.33
CA PHE A 40 4.65 -1.22 -8.09
C PHE A 40 4.34 -1.46 -6.61
N ALA A 41 3.42 -0.69 -6.06
CA ALA A 41 3.01 -0.72 -4.65
C ALA A 41 1.51 -0.50 -4.48
N LEU A 42 0.98 -0.88 -3.31
CA LEU A 42 -0.34 -0.43 -2.86
C LEU A 42 -0.27 1.06 -2.48
N PRO A 43 -1.42 1.76 -2.47
CA PRO A 43 -1.52 3.02 -1.74
C PRO A 43 -1.25 2.82 -0.24
N GLY A 44 -0.70 3.84 0.39
CA GLY A 44 -0.31 3.79 1.80
C GLY A 44 1.01 4.51 2.11
N GLY A 45 1.28 4.69 3.39
CA GLY A 45 2.42 5.46 3.84
C GLY A 45 2.84 5.14 5.27
N HIS A 46 3.43 6.13 5.94
CA HIS A 46 3.98 5.96 7.29
C HIS A 46 2.86 6.02 8.32
N LEU A 47 2.92 5.12 9.32
CA LEU A 47 2.06 5.22 10.49
C LEU A 47 2.48 6.44 11.31
N GLU A 48 1.54 7.34 11.59
CA GLU A 48 1.81 8.53 12.39
C GLU A 48 1.66 8.28 13.89
N MET A 49 2.21 9.19 14.70
CA MET A 49 2.09 9.10 16.15
C MET A 49 0.64 9.19 16.59
N TYR A 50 0.24 8.27 17.46
CA TYR A 50 -1.12 8.16 18.03
C TYR A 50 -2.21 7.78 17.02
N GLU A 51 -1.81 7.30 15.84
CA GLU A 51 -2.72 6.84 14.81
C GLU A 51 -2.99 5.33 14.94
N SER A 52 -4.24 4.92 14.75
CA SER A 52 -4.61 3.51 14.54
C SER A 52 -4.23 3.07 13.12
N TRP A 53 -4.09 1.78 12.86
CA TRP A 53 -3.81 1.29 11.50
C TRP A 53 -4.94 1.63 10.53
N ALA A 54 -6.18 1.66 11.01
CA ALA A 54 -7.34 2.01 10.22
C ALA A 54 -7.35 3.52 9.91
N GLN A 55 -7.03 4.36 10.88
CA GLN A 55 -6.90 5.82 10.68
C GLN A 55 -5.82 6.13 9.64
N CYS A 56 -4.66 5.48 9.72
CA CYS A 56 -3.58 5.61 8.74
C CYS A 56 -4.04 5.20 7.34
N ALA A 57 -4.72 4.05 7.24
CA ALA A 57 -5.26 3.58 5.97
C ALA A 57 -6.27 4.56 5.36
N VAL A 58 -7.21 5.11 6.15
CA VAL A 58 -8.18 6.11 5.66
C VAL A 58 -7.47 7.38 5.19
N ARG A 59 -6.54 7.90 6.00
CA ARG A 59 -5.78 9.13 5.69
C ARG A 59 -5.00 8.98 4.39
N GLU A 60 -4.15 7.96 4.29
CA GLU A 60 -3.29 7.74 3.13
C GLU A 60 -4.09 7.50 1.85
N ILE A 61 -5.18 6.71 1.94
CA ILE A 61 -6.06 6.50 0.77
C ILE A 61 -6.66 7.82 0.31
N LYS A 62 -7.12 8.66 1.24
CA LYS A 62 -7.68 9.97 0.88
C LYS A 62 -6.62 10.88 0.26
N GLU A 63 -5.45 10.98 0.87
CA GLU A 63 -4.33 11.82 0.44
C GLU A 63 -3.80 11.43 -0.95
N GLU A 64 -3.70 10.14 -1.23
CA GLU A 64 -3.08 9.63 -2.45
C GLU A 64 -4.05 9.41 -3.62
N THR A 65 -5.32 9.11 -3.31
CA THR A 65 -6.31 8.62 -4.30
C THR A 65 -7.60 9.43 -4.39
N ASP A 66 -7.86 10.36 -3.45
CA ASP A 66 -9.14 11.07 -3.26
C ASP A 66 -10.35 10.16 -2.94
N LEU A 67 -10.12 8.88 -2.64
CA LEU A 67 -11.17 7.93 -2.25
C LEU A 67 -11.52 8.07 -0.77
N ASP A 68 -12.78 7.87 -0.45
CA ASP A 68 -13.31 7.86 0.91
C ASP A 68 -13.59 6.41 1.34
N LEU A 69 -13.03 6.01 2.49
CA LEU A 69 -13.24 4.71 3.12
C LEU A 69 -13.92 4.87 4.48
N ASP A 70 -14.74 3.88 4.84
CA ASP A 70 -15.25 3.74 6.21
C ASP A 70 -14.19 3.02 7.08
N GLU A 71 -13.74 3.69 8.16
CA GLU A 71 -12.79 3.12 9.13
C GLU A 71 -13.28 1.79 9.70
N HIS A 72 -14.59 1.59 9.84
CA HIS A 72 -15.17 0.37 10.41
C HIS A 72 -15.13 -0.84 9.46
N GLU A 73 -15.02 -0.59 8.15
CA GLU A 73 -14.93 -1.62 7.12
C GLU A 73 -13.49 -2.11 6.89
N LEU A 74 -12.48 -1.34 7.32
CA LEU A 74 -11.08 -1.74 7.26
C LEU A 74 -10.80 -2.95 8.14
N LYS A 75 -10.17 -3.97 7.56
CA LYS A 75 -9.75 -5.18 8.27
C LYS A 75 -8.24 -5.35 8.19
N PHE A 76 -7.63 -5.81 9.27
CA PHE A 76 -6.25 -6.30 9.23
C PHE A 76 -6.16 -7.49 8.26
N ALA A 77 -5.16 -7.45 7.37
CA ALA A 77 -4.96 -8.46 6.34
C ALA A 77 -3.68 -9.27 6.58
N TYR A 78 -2.55 -8.59 6.76
CA TYR A 78 -1.24 -9.25 6.88
C TYR A 78 -0.19 -8.32 7.48
N VAL A 79 0.99 -8.87 7.81
CA VAL A 79 2.16 -8.09 8.22
C VAL A 79 3.42 -8.68 7.61
N THR A 80 4.34 -7.83 7.16
CA THR A 80 5.66 -8.24 6.65
C THR A 80 6.79 -7.57 7.42
N ASN A 81 7.93 -8.25 7.44
CA ASN A 81 9.20 -7.74 7.95
C ASN A 81 10.15 -7.57 6.75
N ASP A 82 10.46 -6.32 6.40
CA ASP A 82 11.05 -5.95 5.11
C ASP A 82 12.41 -5.25 5.29
N PRO A 83 13.49 -6.00 5.57
CA PRO A 83 14.84 -5.47 5.51
C PRO A 83 15.25 -5.20 4.05
N MET A 84 15.74 -4.00 3.77
CA MET A 84 16.17 -3.53 2.45
C MET A 84 17.60 -2.99 2.57
N GLU A 85 18.56 -3.90 2.76
CA GLU A 85 19.96 -3.59 3.08
C GLU A 85 20.60 -2.66 2.05
N ASP A 86 20.37 -2.91 0.76
CA ASP A 86 20.87 -2.08 -0.36
C ASP A 86 20.36 -0.63 -0.30
N GLU A 87 19.22 -0.40 0.34
CA GLU A 87 18.59 0.92 0.49
C GLU A 87 18.81 1.52 1.90
N GLY A 88 19.51 0.82 2.80
CA GLY A 88 19.74 1.23 4.19
C GLY A 88 18.44 1.39 4.98
N LYS A 89 17.40 0.63 4.66
CA LYS A 89 16.04 0.79 5.21
C LYS A 89 15.49 -0.53 5.73
N HIS A 90 14.61 -0.43 6.72
CA HIS A 90 13.89 -1.56 7.28
C HIS A 90 12.48 -1.12 7.67
N TYR A 91 11.49 -1.77 7.06
CA TYR A 91 10.09 -1.55 7.35
C TYR A 91 9.43 -2.78 7.99
N ILE A 92 8.56 -2.53 8.97
CA ILE A 92 7.44 -3.41 9.27
C ILE A 92 6.23 -2.85 8.53
N THR A 93 5.67 -3.61 7.62
CA THR A 93 4.51 -3.16 6.82
C THR A 93 3.26 -3.88 7.29
N ILE A 94 2.29 -3.13 7.77
CA ILE A 94 0.97 -3.62 8.15
C ILE A 94 0.06 -3.47 6.93
N PHE A 95 -0.57 -4.54 6.50
CA PHE A 95 -1.52 -4.51 5.40
C PHE A 95 -2.94 -4.47 5.96
N MET A 96 -3.69 -3.45 5.57
CA MET A 96 -5.13 -3.33 5.80
C MET A 96 -5.86 -3.64 4.49
N GLN A 97 -7.09 -4.12 4.57
CA GLN A 97 -7.94 -4.37 3.41
C GLN A 97 -9.27 -3.63 3.56
N ALA A 98 -9.75 -3.05 2.47
CA ALA A 98 -11.05 -2.42 2.37
C ALA A 98 -11.62 -2.56 0.95
N SER A 99 -12.93 -2.37 0.82
CA SER A 99 -13.63 -2.30 -0.46
C SER A 99 -14.04 -0.85 -0.72
N VAL A 100 -13.76 -0.34 -1.92
CA VAL A 100 -14.23 1.00 -2.31
C VAL A 100 -15.71 0.95 -2.70
N SER A 101 -16.49 1.91 -2.20
CA SER A 101 -17.89 2.03 -2.59
C SER A 101 -18.05 2.35 -4.08
N GLU A 102 -19.14 1.88 -4.69
CA GLU A 102 -19.44 2.14 -6.10
C GLU A 102 -19.53 3.65 -6.39
N GLY A 103 -19.07 4.03 -7.58
CA GLY A 103 -19.12 5.42 -8.07
C GLY A 103 -17.90 6.27 -7.72
N GLN A 104 -16.98 5.78 -6.87
CA GLN A 104 -15.71 6.44 -6.62
C GLN A 104 -14.65 6.02 -7.65
N VAL A 105 -13.82 6.96 -8.10
CA VAL A 105 -12.76 6.73 -9.08
C VAL A 105 -11.46 7.33 -8.54
N PRO A 106 -10.36 6.55 -8.44
CA PRO A 106 -9.11 7.04 -7.89
C PRO A 106 -8.50 8.13 -8.76
N ARG A 107 -7.93 9.15 -8.12
CA ARG A 107 -7.19 10.25 -8.75
C ARG A 107 -5.74 10.23 -8.30
N ASN A 108 -4.82 10.58 -9.17
CA ASN A 108 -3.41 10.71 -8.76
C ASN A 108 -3.21 12.06 -8.06
N MET A 109 -3.40 12.08 -6.74
CA MET A 109 -3.32 13.30 -5.93
C MET A 109 -1.88 13.73 -5.65
N GLU A 110 -0.92 12.81 -5.77
CA GLU A 110 0.50 13.05 -5.55
C GLU A 110 1.35 12.69 -6.79
N PRO A 111 1.19 13.41 -7.92
CA PRO A 111 1.80 13.04 -9.21
C PRO A 111 3.33 13.06 -9.23
N ASN A 112 3.96 13.67 -8.22
CA ASN A 112 5.41 13.66 -8.02
C ASN A 112 5.92 12.38 -7.33
N LYS A 113 5.02 11.63 -6.67
CA LYS A 113 5.34 10.40 -5.93
C LYS A 113 4.80 9.14 -6.61
N CYS A 114 3.74 9.25 -7.41
CA CYS A 114 3.10 8.14 -8.11
C CYS A 114 2.86 8.48 -9.60
N GLU A 115 3.00 7.51 -10.52
CA GLU A 115 2.63 7.67 -11.94
C GLU A 115 1.11 7.66 -12.15
N GLY A 116 0.36 7.02 -11.26
CA GLY A 116 -1.08 6.84 -11.38
C GLY A 116 -1.53 5.54 -10.74
N TRP A 117 -2.84 5.31 -10.76
CA TRP A 117 -3.49 4.17 -10.09
C TRP A 117 -4.19 3.28 -11.10
N GLU A 118 -3.96 1.98 -11.00
CA GLU A 118 -4.56 0.97 -11.87
C GLU A 118 -5.12 -0.20 -11.04
N TRP A 119 -6.26 -0.74 -11.48
CA TRP A 119 -6.83 -1.96 -10.92
C TRP A 119 -6.17 -3.17 -11.58
N ILE A 120 -5.32 -3.87 -10.84
CA ILE A 120 -4.53 -5.00 -11.35
C ILE A 120 -5.03 -6.31 -10.73
N PRO A 121 -5.22 -7.39 -11.52
CA PRO A 121 -5.60 -8.70 -10.99
C PRO A 121 -4.58 -9.18 -9.95
N TRP A 122 -5.05 -9.54 -8.75
CA TRP A 122 -4.16 -9.94 -7.65
C TRP A 122 -3.25 -11.10 -8.03
N GLU A 123 -3.79 -12.10 -8.72
CA GLU A 123 -3.03 -13.28 -9.15
C GLU A 123 -1.89 -12.93 -10.13
N SER A 124 -2.04 -11.87 -10.93
CA SER A 124 -0.97 -11.41 -11.82
C SER A 124 0.22 -10.79 -11.07
N LEU A 125 0.00 -10.31 -9.85
CA LEU A 125 1.07 -9.73 -9.03
C LEU A 125 2.02 -10.80 -8.49
N ARG A 126 1.58 -12.06 -8.35
CA ARG A 126 2.42 -13.15 -7.81
C ARG A 126 3.65 -13.44 -8.68
N THR A 127 3.54 -13.22 -9.98
CA THR A 127 4.61 -13.44 -10.97
C THR A 127 5.30 -12.16 -11.40
N LYS A 128 4.89 -10.99 -10.88
CA LYS A 128 5.46 -9.70 -11.24
C LYS A 128 6.81 -9.49 -10.54
N GLU A 129 7.84 -9.09 -11.29
CA GLU A 129 9.20 -8.97 -10.76
C GLU A 129 9.52 -7.59 -10.17
N ASN A 130 8.86 -6.53 -10.65
CA ASN A 130 9.11 -5.15 -10.23
C ASN A 130 8.14 -4.66 -9.14
N LEU A 131 7.93 -5.48 -8.11
CA LEU A 131 7.16 -5.10 -6.93
C LEU A 131 8.04 -4.40 -5.90
N PHE A 132 7.46 -3.47 -5.15
CA PHE A 132 8.08 -2.95 -3.93
C PHE A 132 8.23 -4.09 -2.90
N VAL A 133 9.28 -4.08 -2.07
CA VAL A 133 9.65 -5.25 -1.24
C VAL A 133 8.50 -5.78 -0.37
N PRO A 134 7.73 -4.95 0.36
CA PRO A 134 6.57 -5.44 1.09
C PRO A 134 5.52 -6.12 0.20
N MET A 135 5.32 -5.57 -1.01
CA MET A 135 4.41 -6.16 -2.01
C MET A 135 4.91 -7.49 -2.53
N LEU A 136 6.21 -7.63 -2.75
CA LEU A 136 6.85 -8.89 -3.13
C LEU A 136 6.59 -9.97 -2.08
N HIS A 137 6.73 -9.62 -0.80
CA HIS A 137 6.56 -10.57 0.30
C HIS A 137 5.12 -11.01 0.47
N ILE A 138 4.15 -10.08 0.49
CA ILE A 138 2.74 -10.46 0.66
C ILE A 138 2.20 -11.25 -0.54
N THR A 139 2.54 -10.89 -1.78
CA THR A 139 2.03 -11.60 -2.98
C THR A 139 2.63 -13.00 -3.14
N ARG A 140 3.85 -13.22 -2.61
CA ARG A 140 4.50 -14.55 -2.60
C ARG A 140 4.24 -15.35 -1.33
N SER A 141 3.50 -14.79 -0.37
CA SER A 141 3.03 -15.51 0.80
C SER A 141 1.78 -16.36 0.47
N GLY A 142 1.27 -17.07 1.47
CA GLY A 142 -0.03 -17.76 1.39
C GLY A 142 -1.24 -16.82 1.47
N PHE A 143 -1.06 -15.51 1.56
CA PHE A 143 -2.15 -14.55 1.63
C PHE A 143 -2.95 -14.48 0.31
N ALA A 144 -4.27 -14.29 0.46
CA ALA A 144 -5.19 -14.00 -0.63
C ALA A 144 -6.21 -12.95 -0.14
N PRO A 145 -6.42 -11.85 -0.87
CA PRO A 145 -7.43 -10.85 -0.53
C PRO A 145 -8.83 -11.47 -0.52
N LYS A 146 -9.68 -10.96 0.36
CA LYS A 146 -11.11 -11.26 0.31
C LYS A 146 -11.78 -10.34 -0.71
N PHE A 147 -12.28 -10.89 -1.80
CA PHE A 147 -13.10 -10.13 -2.75
C PHE A 147 -14.56 -10.30 -2.37
N GLU A 148 -15.30 -9.20 -2.33
CA GLU A 148 -16.75 -9.26 -2.16
C GLU A 148 -17.39 -9.83 -3.43
N SER A 149 -18.37 -10.72 -3.22
CA SER A 149 -19.22 -11.30 -4.26
C SER A 149 -20.33 -10.34 -4.71
#